data_AF-A0A1U8DQM8-F1
#
_entry.id   AF-A0A1U8DQM8-F1
#
_cell.length_a   1.000
_cell.length_b   1.000
_cell.length_c   1.000
_cell.angle_alpha   90.00
_cell.angle_beta   90.00
_cell.angle_gamma   90.00
#
_symmetry.space_group_name_H-M   'P 1'
#
loop_
_entity.id
_entity.type
_entity.pdbx_description
1 polymer ?
#
loop_
_entity_poly.entity_id
_entity_poly.type
_entity_poly.pdbx_seq_one_letter_code
_entity_poly.pdbx_strand_id
1 'polypeptide(L)'
;MQLRGSEEQGMGDGIRVSEMAKKVAHTWRSLPVSEKQAYKAAEEMDMQVYKEQLALYKAQLTPSQKAALMEERIKKKASRELKRKKKELAMFGKPKKPYNSFNFFMAERFQEAKGISAPAKIKWLGDEWQNLSSSEKQNYVQLAEDDKIRYANEMKLWKEQMIEAGREDLLSSEKRFRMLRNKGTKPVKVSEVKTVMISKTAKASSSPEVLAKVVKTKKSEE
;
A
#
# COMPACT_ATOMS: atom_id res chain seq x y z
N MET A 1 -4.86 43.25 -6.03
CA MET A 1 -4.95 43.67 -7.45
C MET A 1 -5.66 42.57 -8.23
N GLN A 2 -6.72 42.88 -8.98
CA GLN A 2 -7.20 41.98 -10.02
C GLN A 2 -6.21 42.01 -11.18
N LEU A 3 -5.58 40.88 -11.49
CA LEU A 3 -5.12 40.64 -12.86
C LEU A 3 -6.34 40.16 -13.66
N ARG A 4 -6.83 41.05 -14.53
CA ARG A 4 -7.91 40.78 -15.48
C ARG A 4 -7.48 39.65 -16.42
N GLY A 5 -8.40 38.74 -16.76
CA GLY A 5 -8.09 37.59 -17.60
C GLY A 5 -7.46 38.00 -18.94
N SER A 6 -6.32 37.38 -19.25
CA SER A 6 -5.81 37.25 -20.61
C SER A 6 -6.28 35.91 -21.18
N GLU A 7 -6.50 35.86 -22.49
CA GLU A 7 -7.19 34.73 -23.13
C GLU A 7 -6.30 33.47 -23.18
N GLU A 8 -6.47 32.55 -22.23
CA GLU A 8 -6.26 31.13 -22.55
C GLU A 8 -7.38 30.69 -23.48
N GLN A 9 -7.23 30.99 -24.78
CA GLN A 9 -7.99 30.34 -25.83
C GLN A 9 -7.88 28.83 -25.63
N GLY A 10 -9.02 28.15 -25.53
CA GLY A 10 -9.07 26.71 -25.38
C GLY A 10 -8.49 26.02 -26.61
N MET A 11 -7.18 25.75 -26.60
CA MET A 11 -6.46 25.09 -27.68
C MET A 11 -6.81 23.59 -27.71
N GLY A 12 -8.06 23.34 -28.11
CA GLY A 12 -8.66 22.03 -28.28
C GLY A 12 -8.07 21.32 -29.48
N ASP A 13 -7.03 20.53 -29.21
CA ASP A 13 -6.48 19.53 -30.10
C ASP A 13 -6.23 18.24 -29.31
N GLY A 14 -6.01 17.11 -30.01
CA GLY A 14 -5.76 15.79 -29.42
C GLY A 14 -4.44 15.63 -28.63
N ILE A 15 -3.87 16.72 -28.12
CA ILE A 15 -2.56 16.76 -27.47
C ILE A 15 -2.64 16.07 -26.10
N ARG A 16 -2.06 14.87 -26.03
CA ARG A 16 -1.93 14.09 -24.79
C ARG A 16 -1.23 14.93 -23.71
N VAL A 17 -1.71 14.82 -22.46
CA VAL A 17 -1.18 15.55 -21.29
C VAL A 17 0.34 15.42 -21.11
N SER A 18 0.95 14.30 -21.54
CA SER A 18 2.41 14.13 -21.54
C SER A 18 3.15 15.12 -22.45
N GLU A 19 2.55 15.50 -23.58
CA GLU A 19 3.14 16.41 -24.56
C GLU A 19 2.94 17.87 -24.15
N MET A 20 1.80 18.20 -23.53
CA MET A 20 1.62 19.49 -22.85
C MET A 20 2.64 19.67 -21.71
N ALA A 21 2.83 18.65 -20.86
CA ALA A 21 3.83 18.69 -19.79
C ALA A 21 5.27 18.82 -20.32
N LYS A 22 5.61 18.19 -21.46
CA LYS A 22 6.90 18.40 -22.13
C LYS A 22 7.07 19.84 -22.62
N LYS A 23 6.05 20.43 -23.26
CA LYS A 23 6.06 21.83 -23.73
C LYS A 23 6.26 22.79 -22.56
N VAL A 24 5.48 22.67 -21.49
CA VAL A 24 5.60 23.50 -20.27
C VAL A 24 6.96 23.32 -19.59
N ALA A 25 7.48 22.09 -19.52
CA ALA A 25 8.82 21.86 -18.98
C ALA A 25 9.94 22.43 -19.88
N HIS A 26 9.71 22.60 -21.19
CA HIS A 26 10.65 23.26 -22.09
C HIS A 26 10.61 24.78 -21.89
N THR A 27 9.43 25.40 -21.93
CA THR A 27 9.29 26.86 -21.72
C THR A 27 9.79 27.30 -20.35
N TRP A 28 9.54 26.52 -19.29
CA TRP A 28 10.13 26.77 -17.97
C TRP A 28 11.66 26.70 -17.96
N ARG A 29 12.30 25.85 -18.78
CA ARG A 29 13.77 25.84 -18.88
C ARG A 29 14.28 27.12 -19.54
N SER A 30 13.69 27.53 -20.67
CA SER A 30 14.10 28.72 -21.43
C SER A 30 13.77 30.07 -20.77
N LEU A 31 12.83 30.12 -19.83
CA LEU A 31 12.42 31.36 -19.15
C LEU A 31 13.60 32.07 -18.45
N PRO A 32 13.77 33.40 -18.52
CA PRO A 32 14.85 34.10 -17.83
C PRO A 32 14.73 34.03 -16.30
N VAL A 33 15.85 34.28 -15.60
CA VAL A 33 15.94 34.17 -14.14
C VAL A 33 15.07 35.21 -13.42
N SER A 34 14.91 36.40 -13.99
CA SER A 34 14.03 37.47 -13.50
C SER A 34 12.56 37.06 -13.42
N GLU A 35 12.03 36.46 -14.49
CA GLU A 35 10.65 35.96 -14.52
C GLU A 35 10.47 34.77 -13.56
N LYS A 36 11.44 33.84 -13.54
CA LYS A 36 11.50 32.75 -12.53
C LYS A 36 11.53 33.26 -11.09
N GLN A 37 12.10 34.43 -10.82
CA GLN A 37 12.18 35.02 -9.49
C GLN A 37 10.80 35.48 -8.99
N ALA A 38 9.91 35.97 -9.87
CA ALA A 38 8.53 36.30 -9.49
C ALA A 38 7.76 35.05 -9.02
N TYR A 39 7.89 33.93 -9.72
CA TYR A 39 7.29 32.65 -9.30
C TYR A 39 7.87 32.13 -7.98
N LYS A 40 9.18 32.29 -7.73
CA LYS A 40 9.80 31.93 -6.45
C LYS A 40 9.34 32.80 -5.28
N ALA A 41 9.16 34.10 -5.50
CA ALA A 41 8.64 35.00 -4.49
C ALA A 41 7.18 34.66 -4.14
N ALA A 42 6.37 34.30 -5.14
CA ALA A 42 5.03 33.76 -4.91
C ALA A 42 5.06 32.42 -4.16
N GLU A 43 5.93 31.48 -4.56
CA GLU A 43 6.13 30.19 -3.88
C GLU A 43 6.50 30.38 -2.40
N GLU A 44 7.36 31.34 -2.07
CA GLU A 44 7.74 31.61 -0.68
C GLU A 44 6.57 32.16 0.15
N MET A 45 5.76 33.07 -0.39
CA MET A 45 4.56 33.61 0.26
C MET A 45 3.50 32.51 0.46
N ASP A 46 3.20 31.73 -0.58
CA ASP A 46 2.27 30.60 -0.51
C ASP A 46 2.75 29.54 0.49
N MET A 47 4.07 29.30 0.57
CA MET A 47 4.68 28.39 1.54
C MET A 47 4.65 28.91 2.97
N GLN A 48 4.53 30.22 3.22
CA GLN A 48 4.26 30.77 4.55
C GLN A 48 2.80 30.51 4.94
N VAL A 49 1.85 30.92 4.09
CA VAL A 49 0.41 30.70 4.28
C VAL A 49 0.09 29.20 4.48
N TYR A 50 0.71 28.32 3.68
CA TYR A 50 0.55 26.87 3.83
C TYR A 50 1.04 26.33 5.17
N LYS A 51 2.17 26.83 5.71
CA LYS A 51 2.69 26.41 7.02
C LYS A 51 1.72 26.78 8.14
N GLU A 52 1.17 27.99 8.11
CA GLU A 52 0.20 28.49 9.09
C GLU A 52 -1.11 27.71 9.04
N GLN A 53 -1.71 27.56 7.85
CA GLN A 53 -2.92 26.76 7.66
C GLN A 53 -2.71 25.29 8.11
N LEU A 54 -1.55 24.70 7.79
CA LEU A 54 -1.19 23.35 8.21
C LEU A 54 -0.99 23.23 9.72
N ALA A 55 -0.49 24.28 10.39
CA ALA A 55 -0.36 24.32 11.85
C ALA A 55 -1.74 24.39 12.53
N LEU A 56 -2.62 25.29 12.06
CA LEU A 56 -4.00 25.41 12.55
C LEU A 56 -4.78 24.09 12.37
N TYR A 57 -4.71 23.49 11.19
CA TYR A 57 -5.31 22.18 10.91
C TYR A 57 -4.79 21.06 11.84
N LYS A 58 -3.47 21.02 12.08
CA LYS A 58 -2.86 20.06 13.02
C LYS A 58 -3.26 20.32 14.48
N ALA A 59 -3.52 21.56 14.86
CA ALA A 59 -3.99 21.91 16.21
C ALA A 59 -5.45 21.45 16.41
N GLN A 60 -6.34 21.76 15.46
CA GLN A 60 -7.77 21.41 15.50
C GLN A 60 -8.04 19.89 15.50
N LEU A 61 -7.17 19.09 14.86
CA LEU A 61 -7.33 17.63 14.77
C LEU A 61 -7.27 16.94 16.15
N THR A 62 -8.30 16.16 16.48
CA THR A 62 -8.33 15.31 17.69
C THR A 62 -7.32 14.14 17.60
N PRO A 63 -6.91 13.53 18.73
CA PRO A 63 -6.05 12.34 18.73
C PRO A 63 -6.61 11.16 17.90
N SER A 64 -7.93 10.96 17.94
CA SER A 64 -8.60 9.90 17.16
C SER A 64 -8.49 10.15 15.65
N GLN A 65 -8.77 11.39 15.19
CA GLN A 65 -8.60 11.75 13.78
C GLN A 65 -7.13 11.67 13.34
N LYS A 66 -6.18 12.06 14.19
CA LYS A 66 -4.72 11.90 13.95
C LYS A 66 -4.35 10.43 13.75
N ALA A 67 -4.87 9.52 14.57
CA ALA A 67 -4.66 8.08 14.42
C ALA A 67 -5.28 7.53 13.11
N ALA A 68 -6.53 7.91 12.79
CA ALA A 68 -7.20 7.49 11.56
C ALA A 68 -6.46 7.95 10.29
N LEU A 69 -5.99 9.21 10.26
CA LEU A 69 -5.17 9.73 9.15
C LEU A 69 -3.81 9.03 9.04
N MET A 70 -3.20 8.65 10.16
CA MET A 70 -1.96 7.86 10.16
C MET A 70 -2.21 6.44 9.61
N GLU A 71 -3.31 5.79 9.99
CA GLU A 71 -3.69 4.48 9.50
C GLU A 71 -4.03 4.50 8.00
N GLU A 72 -4.75 5.52 7.51
CA GLU A 72 -5.02 5.71 6.08
C GLU A 72 -3.72 5.89 5.29
N ARG A 73 -2.77 6.70 5.78
CA ARG A 73 -1.44 6.84 5.18
C ARG A 73 -0.66 5.53 5.14
N ILE A 74 -0.75 4.70 6.17
CA ILE A 74 -0.12 3.36 6.21
C ILE A 74 -0.78 2.43 5.18
N LYS A 75 -2.13 2.33 5.17
CA LYS A 75 -2.91 1.55 4.18
C LYS A 75 -2.58 1.99 2.74
N LYS A 76 -2.51 3.29 2.48
CA LYS A 76 -2.18 3.91 1.19
C LYS A 76 -0.73 3.62 0.77
N LYS A 77 0.24 3.65 1.69
CA LYS A 77 1.65 3.26 1.45
C LYS A 77 1.78 1.77 1.13
N ALA A 78 1.17 0.90 1.93
CA ALA A 78 1.17 -0.56 1.71
C ALA A 78 0.51 -0.94 0.38
N SER A 79 -0.62 -0.31 0.02
CA SER A 79 -1.29 -0.51 -1.28
C SER A 79 -0.41 -0.09 -2.46
N ARG A 80 0.31 1.03 -2.36
CA ARG A 80 1.31 1.47 -3.36
C ARG A 80 2.47 0.49 -3.47
N GLU A 81 3.00 0.00 -2.35
CA GLU A 81 4.10 -0.98 -2.33
C GLU A 81 3.68 -2.32 -2.96
N LEU A 82 2.51 -2.85 -2.59
CA LEU A 82 1.95 -4.08 -3.15
C LEU A 82 1.73 -3.97 -4.67
N LYS A 83 1.25 -2.81 -5.14
CA LYS A 83 1.13 -2.52 -6.58
C LYS A 83 2.50 -2.46 -7.27
N ARG A 84 3.53 -1.89 -6.63
CA ARG A 84 4.91 -1.89 -7.16
C ARG A 84 5.46 -3.31 -7.27
N LYS A 85 5.41 -4.09 -6.18
CA LYS A 85 5.84 -5.50 -6.16
C LYS A 85 5.09 -6.38 -7.17
N LYS A 86 3.78 -6.16 -7.37
CA LYS A 86 3.02 -6.87 -8.40
C LYS A 86 3.50 -6.52 -9.82
N LYS A 87 3.80 -5.25 -10.10
CA LYS A 87 4.37 -4.82 -11.40
C LYS A 87 5.76 -5.40 -11.62
N GLU A 88 6.62 -5.37 -10.61
CA GLU A 88 7.97 -5.92 -10.64
C GLU A 88 7.96 -7.42 -10.94
N LEU A 89 7.17 -8.22 -10.21
CA LEU A 89 7.01 -9.64 -10.48
C LEU A 89 6.44 -9.93 -11.88
N ALA A 90 5.59 -9.07 -12.42
CA ALA A 90 5.06 -9.19 -13.79
C ALA A 90 6.09 -8.80 -14.86
N MET A 91 6.96 -7.82 -14.59
CA MET A 91 8.08 -7.44 -15.46
C MET A 91 9.11 -8.58 -15.57
N PHE A 92 9.40 -9.27 -14.47
CA PHE A 92 10.20 -10.50 -14.47
C PHE A 92 9.41 -11.75 -14.92
N GLY A 93 8.26 -11.60 -15.57
CA GLY A 93 7.53 -12.71 -16.20
C GLY A 93 6.99 -13.78 -15.24
N LYS A 94 6.77 -13.48 -13.96
CA LYS A 94 6.34 -14.50 -12.97
C LYS A 94 5.07 -15.23 -13.43
N PRO A 95 5.10 -16.58 -13.49
CA PRO A 95 3.97 -17.41 -13.89
C PRO A 95 2.63 -17.04 -13.23
N LYS A 96 1.57 -17.04 -14.04
CA LYS A 96 0.20 -16.88 -13.53
C LYS A 96 -0.15 -18.09 -12.66
N LYS A 97 -0.74 -17.83 -11.50
CA LYS A 97 -1.27 -18.87 -10.59
C LYS A 97 -2.15 -19.87 -11.36
N PRO A 98 -2.15 -21.15 -10.95
CA PRO A 98 -2.93 -22.14 -11.65
C PRO A 98 -4.43 -21.89 -11.45
N TYR A 99 -5.19 -22.20 -12.48
CA TYR A 99 -6.64 -22.09 -12.53
C TYR A 99 -7.26 -23.34 -11.89
N ASN A 100 -8.43 -23.17 -11.25
CA ASN A 100 -9.24 -24.32 -10.81
C ASN A 100 -10.27 -24.70 -11.90
N SER A 101 -10.98 -25.81 -11.70
CA SER A 101 -11.96 -26.32 -12.66
C SER A 101 -13.05 -25.29 -13.00
N PHE A 102 -13.56 -24.58 -11.99
CA PHE A 102 -14.51 -23.49 -12.17
C PHE A 102 -13.92 -22.29 -12.93
N ASN A 103 -12.60 -22.03 -12.86
CA ASN A 103 -11.96 -21.01 -13.70
C ASN A 103 -11.95 -21.39 -15.19
N PHE A 104 -11.77 -22.67 -15.52
CA PHE A 104 -11.88 -23.15 -16.90
C PHE A 104 -13.32 -23.08 -17.41
N PHE A 105 -14.29 -23.59 -16.65
CA PHE A 105 -15.72 -23.46 -16.98
C PHE A 105 -16.15 -21.99 -17.15
N MET A 106 -15.76 -21.10 -16.23
CA MET A 106 -16.04 -19.67 -16.38
C MET A 106 -15.39 -19.09 -17.63
N ALA A 107 -14.15 -19.47 -17.97
CA ALA A 107 -13.46 -18.94 -19.15
C ALA A 107 -14.14 -19.35 -20.45
N GLU A 108 -14.63 -20.60 -20.53
CA GLU A 108 -15.43 -21.10 -21.65
C GLU A 108 -16.78 -20.37 -21.75
N ARG A 109 -17.55 -20.35 -20.66
CA ARG A 109 -18.97 -19.93 -20.67
C ARG A 109 -19.23 -18.46 -20.37
N PHE A 110 -18.19 -17.62 -20.21
CA PHE A 110 -18.38 -16.19 -19.89
C PHE A 110 -19.17 -15.41 -20.96
N GLN A 111 -19.06 -15.82 -22.22
CA GLN A 111 -19.78 -15.20 -23.34
C GLN A 111 -21.28 -15.52 -23.25
N GLU A 112 -21.64 -16.79 -23.12
CA GLU A 112 -23.01 -17.31 -22.91
C GLU A 112 -23.68 -16.77 -21.64
N ALA A 113 -22.89 -16.41 -20.62
CA ALA A 113 -23.39 -16.06 -19.30
C ALA A 113 -24.43 -14.93 -19.30
N LYS A 114 -25.56 -15.15 -18.63
CA LYS A 114 -26.67 -14.19 -18.58
C LYS A 114 -26.39 -13.09 -17.55
N GLY A 115 -26.58 -11.83 -17.95
CA GLY A 115 -26.43 -10.64 -17.09
C GLY A 115 -25.68 -9.49 -17.75
N ILE A 116 -26.09 -8.25 -17.44
CA ILE A 116 -25.50 -7.02 -17.99
C ILE A 116 -24.13 -6.72 -17.35
N SER A 117 -23.98 -7.00 -16.05
CA SER A 117 -22.75 -6.76 -15.30
C SER A 117 -21.94 -8.04 -15.10
N ALA A 118 -20.60 -7.92 -15.04
CA ALA A 118 -19.73 -9.06 -14.79
C ALA A 118 -20.04 -9.81 -13.48
N PRO A 119 -20.38 -9.16 -12.34
CA PRO A 119 -20.82 -9.87 -11.14
C PRO A 119 -22.12 -10.69 -11.35
N ALA A 120 -23.07 -10.21 -12.16
CA ALA A 120 -24.28 -10.96 -12.48
C ALA A 120 -23.97 -12.19 -13.34
N LYS A 121 -23.14 -12.04 -14.37
CA LYS A 121 -22.63 -13.17 -15.18
C LYS A 121 -21.91 -14.22 -14.33
N ILE A 122 -21.04 -13.80 -13.41
CA ILE A 122 -20.30 -14.71 -12.51
C ILE A 122 -21.25 -15.42 -11.55
N LYS A 123 -22.30 -14.75 -11.04
CA LYS A 123 -23.32 -15.42 -10.22
C LYS A 123 -24.05 -16.50 -11.02
N TRP A 124 -24.55 -16.16 -12.20
CA TRP A 124 -25.26 -17.12 -13.07
C TRP A 124 -24.39 -18.34 -13.40
N LEU A 125 -23.10 -18.14 -13.71
CA LEU A 125 -22.14 -19.23 -13.90
C LEU A 125 -21.91 -20.05 -12.62
N GLY A 126 -21.91 -19.42 -11.45
CA GLY A 126 -21.80 -20.13 -10.17
C GLY A 126 -22.99 -21.04 -9.88
N ASP A 127 -24.20 -20.58 -10.22
CA ASP A 127 -25.45 -21.35 -10.11
C ASP A 127 -25.45 -22.51 -11.13
N GLU A 128 -25.11 -22.24 -12.40
CA GLU A 128 -25.01 -23.24 -13.48
C GLU A 128 -23.95 -24.33 -13.17
N TRP A 129 -22.80 -23.92 -12.60
CA TRP A 129 -21.76 -24.85 -12.17
C TRP A 129 -22.21 -25.79 -11.04
N GLN A 130 -23.18 -25.40 -10.19
CA GLN A 130 -23.75 -26.38 -9.25
C GLN A 130 -24.58 -27.44 -10.00
N ASN A 131 -25.36 -27.03 -11.00
CA ASN A 131 -26.29 -27.88 -11.73
C ASN A 131 -25.60 -28.91 -12.67
N LEU A 132 -24.41 -28.60 -13.20
CA LEU A 132 -23.66 -29.53 -14.08
C LEU A 132 -23.47 -30.93 -13.46
N SER A 133 -23.47 -31.97 -14.30
CA SER A 133 -23.20 -33.33 -13.84
C SER A 133 -21.75 -33.52 -13.40
N SER A 134 -21.50 -34.57 -12.59
CA SER A 134 -20.14 -34.98 -12.21
C SER A 134 -19.27 -35.35 -13.42
N SER A 135 -19.87 -35.81 -14.52
CA SER A 135 -19.17 -36.15 -15.77
C SER A 135 -18.63 -34.90 -16.46
N GLU A 136 -19.48 -33.89 -16.67
CA GLU A 136 -19.07 -32.61 -17.27
C GLU A 136 -18.04 -31.89 -16.39
N LYS A 137 -18.24 -31.92 -15.07
CA LYS A 137 -17.28 -31.38 -14.09
C LYS A 137 -15.91 -32.06 -14.18
N GLN A 138 -15.84 -33.35 -14.49
CA GLN A 138 -14.59 -34.11 -14.55
C GLN A 138 -13.63 -33.60 -15.64
N ASN A 139 -14.16 -33.17 -16.79
CA ASN A 139 -13.34 -32.57 -17.86
C ASN A 139 -12.61 -31.32 -17.37
N TYR A 140 -13.31 -30.42 -16.66
CA TYR A 140 -12.71 -29.23 -16.08
C TYR A 140 -11.79 -29.54 -14.89
N VAL A 141 -12.01 -30.65 -14.18
CA VAL A 141 -11.08 -31.13 -13.14
C VAL A 141 -9.76 -31.60 -13.76
N GLN A 142 -9.79 -32.35 -14.87
CA GLN A 142 -8.58 -32.76 -15.59
C GLN A 142 -7.77 -31.54 -16.06
N LEU A 143 -8.42 -30.57 -16.73
CA LEU A 143 -7.78 -29.30 -17.12
C LEU A 143 -7.15 -28.56 -15.93
N ALA A 144 -7.76 -28.63 -14.74
CA ALA A 144 -7.24 -28.01 -13.53
C ALA A 144 -6.08 -28.79 -12.88
N GLU A 145 -5.94 -30.10 -13.09
CA GLU A 145 -4.74 -30.84 -12.71
C GLU A 145 -3.58 -30.55 -13.68
N ASP A 146 -3.84 -30.56 -14.98
CA ASP A 146 -2.85 -30.23 -16.02
C ASP A 146 -2.30 -28.81 -15.84
N ASP A 147 -3.15 -27.83 -15.49
CA ASP A 147 -2.73 -26.46 -15.24
C ASP A 147 -1.87 -26.31 -13.96
N LYS A 148 -2.05 -27.18 -12.96
CA LYS A 148 -1.12 -27.26 -11.81
C LYS A 148 0.25 -27.79 -12.25
N ILE A 149 0.29 -28.79 -13.15
CA ILE A 149 1.53 -29.36 -13.69
C ILE A 149 2.27 -28.29 -14.51
N ARG A 150 1.57 -27.60 -15.43
CA ARG A 150 2.08 -26.45 -16.18
C ARG A 150 2.67 -25.40 -15.24
N TYR A 151 1.89 -24.94 -14.25
CA TYR A 151 2.36 -23.93 -13.29
C TYR A 151 3.55 -24.41 -12.45
N ALA A 152 3.61 -25.68 -12.06
CA ALA A 152 4.73 -26.23 -11.31
C ALA A 152 6.04 -26.18 -12.12
N ASN A 153 5.96 -26.55 -13.41
CA ASN A 153 7.09 -26.52 -14.35
C ASN A 153 7.54 -25.09 -14.66
N GLU A 154 6.61 -24.19 -15.02
CA GLU A 154 6.90 -22.76 -15.22
C GLU A 154 7.50 -22.13 -13.96
N MET A 155 6.95 -22.42 -12.77
CA MET A 155 7.49 -21.93 -11.51
C MET A 155 8.80 -22.60 -11.10
N LYS A 156 9.25 -23.69 -11.73
CA LYS A 156 10.61 -24.21 -11.55
C LYS A 156 11.58 -23.34 -12.35
N LEU A 157 11.39 -23.29 -13.68
CA LEU A 157 12.20 -22.51 -14.61
C LEU A 157 12.30 -21.03 -14.20
N TRP A 158 11.19 -20.41 -13.79
CA TRP A 158 11.19 -19.03 -13.33
C TRP A 158 12.06 -18.81 -12.08
N LYS A 159 12.16 -19.77 -11.15
CA LYS A 159 13.06 -19.65 -9.99
C LYS A 159 14.51 -19.73 -10.41
N GLU A 160 14.82 -20.64 -11.32
CA GLU A 160 16.18 -20.85 -11.85
C GLU A 160 16.66 -19.56 -12.56
N GLN A 161 15.81 -18.98 -13.43
CA GLN A 161 16.04 -17.66 -14.05
C GLN A 161 16.21 -16.52 -13.03
N MET A 162 15.45 -16.50 -11.93
CA MET A 162 15.61 -15.46 -10.90
C MET A 162 16.88 -15.63 -10.05
N ILE A 163 17.43 -16.85 -9.93
CA ILE A 163 18.72 -17.09 -9.29
C ILE A 163 19.86 -16.65 -10.22
N GLU A 164 19.81 -17.07 -11.49
CA GLU A 164 20.76 -16.67 -12.55
C GLU A 164 20.82 -15.14 -12.73
N ALA A 165 19.67 -14.46 -12.71
CA ALA A 165 19.59 -13.00 -12.76
C ALA A 165 19.92 -12.28 -11.44
N GLY A 166 20.35 -12.99 -10.38
CA GLY A 166 20.68 -12.40 -9.07
C GLY A 166 19.50 -11.79 -8.30
N ARG A 167 18.26 -12.15 -8.65
CA ARG A 167 16.99 -11.62 -8.09
C ARG A 167 16.31 -12.58 -7.11
N GLU A 168 17.09 -13.23 -6.26
CA GLU A 168 16.60 -14.13 -5.21
C GLU A 168 15.64 -13.47 -4.20
N ASP A 169 15.70 -12.14 -4.06
CA ASP A 169 14.81 -11.36 -3.21
C ASP A 169 13.32 -11.57 -3.55
N LEU A 170 13.02 -11.77 -4.84
CA LEU A 170 11.70 -12.06 -5.37
C LEU A 170 11.21 -13.46 -4.95
N LEU A 171 12.14 -14.40 -4.72
CA LEU A 171 11.85 -15.77 -4.28
C LEU A 171 11.61 -15.83 -2.76
N SER A 172 12.45 -15.13 -1.99
CA SER A 172 12.31 -14.98 -0.53
C SER A 172 10.96 -14.36 -0.12
N SER A 173 10.40 -13.50 -0.97
CA SER A 173 9.05 -12.93 -0.82
C SER A 173 7.95 -14.00 -0.74
N GLU A 174 8.03 -15.06 -1.55
CA GLU A 174 7.00 -16.13 -1.61
C GLU A 174 6.95 -16.97 -0.32
N LYS A 175 8.11 -17.28 0.29
CA LYS A 175 8.17 -17.95 1.60
C LYS A 175 7.44 -17.12 2.67
N ARG A 176 7.65 -15.79 2.67
CA ARG A 176 6.98 -14.85 3.60
C ARG A 176 5.47 -14.76 3.36
N PHE A 177 5.02 -14.63 2.12
CA PHE A 177 3.58 -14.61 1.80
C PHE A 177 2.87 -15.92 2.18
N ARG A 178 3.51 -17.08 1.97
CA ARG A 178 2.97 -18.38 2.38
C ARG A 178 2.82 -18.48 3.91
N MET A 179 3.83 -18.02 4.66
CA MET A 179 3.76 -17.97 6.13
C MET A 179 2.68 -17.02 6.64
N LEU A 180 2.51 -15.83 6.04
CA LEU A 180 1.44 -14.90 6.43
C LEU A 180 0.05 -15.48 6.16
N ARG A 181 -0.17 -16.12 5.00
CA ARG A 181 -1.46 -16.75 4.67
C ARG A 181 -1.82 -17.87 5.66
N ASN A 182 -0.85 -18.72 6.01
CA ASN A 182 -1.06 -19.84 6.94
C ASN A 182 -1.15 -19.40 8.43
N LYS A 183 -0.89 -18.13 8.77
CA LYS A 183 -1.19 -17.58 10.11
C LYS A 183 -2.67 -17.24 10.30
N GLY A 184 -3.44 -17.06 9.22
CA GLY A 184 -4.87 -16.72 9.28
C GLY A 184 -5.82 -17.91 9.47
N THR A 185 -5.31 -19.15 9.47
CA THR A 185 -6.12 -20.39 9.45
C THR A 185 -5.86 -21.32 10.64
N LYS A 186 -5.31 -20.81 11.74
CA LYS A 186 -5.21 -21.55 13.01
C LYS A 186 -6.32 -21.08 13.96
N PRO A 187 -7.26 -21.95 14.38
CA PRO A 187 -8.17 -21.60 15.47
C PRO A 187 -7.37 -21.42 16.75
N VAL A 188 -7.53 -20.29 17.42
CA VAL A 188 -6.93 -20.06 18.74
C VAL A 188 -7.73 -20.88 19.75
N LYS A 189 -7.18 -22.01 20.20
CA LYS A 189 -7.73 -22.72 21.36
C LYS A 189 -7.49 -21.87 22.61
N VAL A 190 -8.54 -21.20 23.08
CA VAL A 190 -8.52 -20.46 24.35
C VAL A 190 -8.71 -21.45 25.49
N SER A 191 -7.61 -21.99 25.99
CA SER A 191 -7.56 -22.85 27.18
C SER A 191 -6.21 -22.68 27.87
N GLU A 192 -6.23 -22.59 29.19
CA GLU A 192 -5.04 -22.68 30.07
C GLU A 192 -4.05 -21.49 30.10
N VAL A 193 -4.50 -20.32 30.57
CA VAL A 193 -3.64 -19.46 31.41
C VAL A 193 -4.41 -19.12 32.69
N LYS A 194 -4.23 -19.93 33.73
CA LYS A 194 -4.75 -19.66 35.07
C LYS A 194 -3.63 -19.15 36.00
N THR A 195 -3.81 -17.92 36.46
CA THR A 195 -3.57 -17.49 37.85
C THR A 195 -2.24 -17.90 38.52
N VAL A 196 -1.25 -17.00 38.50
CA VAL A 196 -0.43 -16.72 39.70
C VAL A 196 -0.22 -15.21 39.85
N MET A 197 -0.92 -14.61 40.81
CA MET A 197 -0.44 -13.47 41.59
C MET A 197 -0.69 -13.82 43.06
N ILE A 198 0.33 -13.75 43.91
CA ILE A 198 0.27 -13.42 45.36
C ILE A 198 1.67 -13.54 45.96
N SER A 199 1.95 -12.70 46.95
CA SER A 199 3.20 -12.57 47.70
C SER A 199 4.38 -11.95 46.90
N LYS A 200 5.19 -11.04 47.46
CA LYS A 200 5.26 -10.49 48.83
C LYS A 200 5.32 -8.96 48.82
N THR A 201 4.74 -8.33 49.84
CA THR A 201 4.90 -6.90 50.16
C THR A 201 5.33 -6.73 51.61
N ALA A 202 5.78 -5.51 51.94
CA ALA A 202 5.99 -4.97 53.30
C ALA A 202 7.11 -5.58 54.18
N LYS A 203 8.29 -4.94 54.16
CA LYS A 203 8.86 -4.26 55.36
C LYS A 203 9.98 -3.29 54.96
N ALA A 204 10.26 -2.18 55.64
CA ALA A 204 9.40 -1.06 56.11
C ALA A 204 10.33 0.10 56.56
N SER A 205 9.97 1.36 56.24
CA SER A 205 10.49 2.60 56.86
C SER A 205 12.01 2.90 56.79
N SER A 206 12.50 4.13 56.92
CA SER A 206 11.84 5.42 57.19
C SER A 206 12.43 6.56 56.33
N SER A 207 11.77 7.72 56.34
CA SER A 207 12.36 9.04 56.11
C SER A 207 12.10 9.86 57.38
N PRO A 208 12.98 10.80 57.76
CA PRO A 208 12.54 12.19 57.61
C PRO A 208 13.60 13.18 57.10
N GLU A 209 13.09 14.35 56.77
CA GLU A 209 13.71 15.56 56.20
C GLU A 209 14.48 16.42 57.21
N VAL A 210 15.61 17.03 56.80
CA VAL A 210 16.23 18.20 57.47
C VAL A 210 16.92 19.11 56.46
N LEU A 211 17.01 20.42 56.75
CA LEU A 211 17.44 21.50 55.84
C LEU A 211 18.78 22.16 56.19
N ALA A 212 19.35 22.84 55.18
CA ALA A 212 20.12 24.11 55.23
C ALA A 212 21.67 24.14 55.38
N LYS A 213 22.23 25.25 54.85
CA LYS A 213 23.64 25.75 54.74
C LYS A 213 24.41 25.27 53.51
N VAL A 214 24.91 26.11 52.58
CA VAL A 214 25.13 27.59 52.48
C VAL A 214 26.30 28.17 53.30
N VAL A 215 27.50 28.16 52.68
CA VAL A 215 28.62 29.15 52.70
C VAL A 215 29.42 28.88 51.39
N LYS A 216 29.81 29.76 50.44
CA LYS A 216 29.90 31.23 50.21
C LYS A 216 31.37 31.75 50.15
N THR A 217 31.62 32.70 49.22
CA THR A 217 32.86 33.52 48.95
C THR A 217 33.92 32.89 48.04
N LYS A 218 34.74 33.65 47.27
CA LYS A 218 34.70 35.09 46.81
C LYS A 218 33.60 35.29 45.72
N LYS A 219 33.56 36.20 44.72
CA LYS A 219 33.88 37.64 44.43
C LYS A 219 35.18 38.37 44.85
N SER A 220 35.96 38.79 43.83
CA SER A 220 36.61 40.11 43.61
C SER A 220 37.10 40.11 42.15
N GLU A 221 36.69 41.05 41.29
CA GLU A 221 37.50 42.20 40.79
C GLU A 221 38.80 41.77 40.06
N GLU A 222 39.11 42.33 38.89
CA GLU A 222 38.78 43.68 38.36
C GLU A 222 37.98 43.66 37.04
#